data_AF-A0A950XMC4-F1
#
_entry.id   AF-A0A950XMC4-F1
#
_cell.length_a   1.000
_cell.length_b   1.000
_cell.length_c   1.000
_cell.angle_alpha   90.00
_cell.angle_beta   90.00
_cell.angle_gamma   90.00
#
_symmetry.space_group_name_H-M   'P 1'
#
loop_
_entity.id
_entity.type
_entity.pdbx_description
1 polymer ?
#
loop_
_entity_poly.entity_id
_entity_poly.type
_entity_poly.pdbx_seq_one_letter_code
_entity_poly.pdbx_strand_id
1 'polypeptide(L)' 'GEPVALSDLQPGDVLTFYSDASHAGIYIGDGLMVHSSTYGQPVRVVPMTSSGPIYNARRY' A
#
# COMPACT_ATOMS: atom_id res chain seq x y z
N GLY A 1 10.87 -3.69 8.11
CA GLY A 1 10.30 -2.61 8.92
C GLY A 1 9.45 -3.16 10.04
N GLU A 2 9.07 -2.28 10.96
CA GLU A 2 8.16 -2.55 12.08
C GLU A 2 6.73 -2.76 11.57
N PRO A 3 5.96 -3.76 12.05
CA PRO A 3 4.53 -3.88 11.77
C PRO A 3 3.75 -2.64 12.22
N VAL A 4 2.82 -2.20 11.37
CA VAL A 4 1.93 -1.06 11.66
C VAL A 4 0.49 -1.54 11.59
N ALA A 5 -0.33 -1.18 12.57
CA ALA A 5 -1.77 -1.40 12.51
C ALA A 5 -2.39 -0.47 11.45
N LEU A 6 -3.42 -0.91 10.72
CA LEU A 6 -4.05 -0.07 9.69
C LEU A 6 -4.64 1.24 10.24
N SER A 7 -5.00 1.27 11.52
CA SER A 7 -5.44 2.47 12.24
C SER A 7 -4.31 3.49 12.49
N ASP A 8 -3.05 3.05 12.44
CA ASP A 8 -1.87 3.83 12.84
C ASP A 8 -0.99 4.21 11.63
N LEU A 9 -1.57 4.09 10.42
CA LEU A 9 -0.91 4.40 9.17
C LEU A 9 -0.49 5.87 9.10
N GLN A 10 0.74 6.10 8.63
CA GLN A 10 1.32 7.40 8.36
C GLN A 10 1.87 7.45 6.95
N PRO A 11 1.87 8.62 6.28
CA PRO A 11 2.50 8.76 4.97
C PRO A 11 3.93 8.19 4.98
N GLY A 12 4.24 7.31 4.02
CA GLY A 12 5.50 6.58 3.92
C GLY A 12 5.42 5.10 4.32
N ASP A 13 4.37 4.68 5.03
CA ASP A 13 4.17 3.26 5.35
C ASP A 13 3.94 2.43 4.09
N VAL A 14 4.57 1.25 4.03
CA VAL A 14 4.45 0.33 2.90
C VAL A 14 3.31 -0.64 3.14
N LEU A 15 2.36 -0.66 2.21
CA LEU A 15 1.26 -1.62 2.16
C LEU A 15 1.64 -2.79 1.23
N THR A 16 1.48 -4.02 1.71
CA THR A 16 1.58 -5.23 0.88
C THR A 16 0.19 -5.84 0.69
N PHE A 17 -0.04 -6.43 -0.48
CA PHE A 17 -1.34 -6.96 -0.89
C PHE A 17 -1.25 -8.44 -1.21
N TYR A 18 -2.37 -9.14 -1.04
CA TYR A 18 -2.53 -10.58 -1.26
C TYR A 18 -1.73 -11.46 -0.27
N SER A 19 -2.15 -12.71 -0.08
CA SER A 19 -1.53 -13.62 0.90
C SER A 19 -0.07 -13.98 0.59
N ASP A 20 0.36 -13.76 -0.66
CA ASP A 20 1.72 -13.98 -1.14
C ASP A 20 2.57 -12.70 -1.19
N ALA A 21 2.03 -11.55 -0.75
CA ALA A 21 2.69 -10.24 -0.78
C ALA A 21 3.20 -9.84 -2.18
N SER A 22 2.48 -10.24 -3.24
CA SER A 22 2.89 -10.07 -4.64
C SER A 22 2.80 -8.63 -5.17
N HIS A 23 2.12 -7.73 -4.45
CA HIS A 23 1.98 -6.33 -4.84
C HIS A 23 2.24 -5.38 -3.66
N ALA A 24 2.80 -4.22 -3.93
CA ALA A 24 3.12 -3.20 -2.93
C ALA A 24 2.68 -1.79 -3.35
N GLY A 25 2.38 -0.96 -2.36
CA GLY A 25 2.13 0.48 -2.51
C GLY A 25 2.62 1.24 -1.29
N ILE A 26 2.78 2.56 -1.42
CA ILE A 26 3.18 3.45 -0.33
C ILE A 26 1.98 4.28 0.07
N TYR A 27 1.55 4.20 1.33
CA TYR A 27 0.50 5.04 1.87
C TYR A 27 0.94 6.50 1.88
N ILE A 28 0.06 7.41 1.45
CA ILE A 28 0.38 8.84 1.33
C ILE A 28 -0.55 9.75 2.15
N GLY A 29 -1.39 9.17 3.01
CA GLY A 29 -2.41 9.90 3.77
C GLY A 29 -3.80 9.78 3.17
N ASP A 30 -4.81 10.21 3.92
CA ASP A 30 -6.22 10.32 3.48
C ASP A 30 -6.83 9.05 2.86
N GLY A 31 -6.36 7.86 3.29
CA GLY A 31 -6.82 6.59 2.71
C GLY A 31 -6.27 6.31 1.31
N LEU A 32 -5.28 7.08 0.85
CA LEU A 32 -4.68 6.98 -0.48
C LEU A 32 -3.30 6.33 -0.44
N MET A 33 -2.91 5.76 -1.57
CA MET A 33 -1.56 5.26 -1.79
C MET A 33 -1.07 5.54 -3.21
N VAL A 34 0.25 5.56 -3.38
CA VAL A 34 0.92 5.55 -4.68
C VAL A 34 1.46 4.15 -4.97
N HIS A 35 1.23 3.65 -6.19
CA HIS A 35 1.72 2.33 -6.61
C HIS A 35 2.00 2.26 -8.12
N SER A 36 2.75 1.23 -8.52
CA SER A 36 2.91 0.81 -9.93
C SER A 36 1.96 -0.35 -10.21
N SER A 37 0.75 -0.08 -10.71
CA SER A 37 -0.35 -1.05 -10.69
C SER A 37 -0.14 -2.30 -11.53
N THR A 38 0.40 -2.14 -12.74
CA THR A 38 0.59 -3.21 -13.71
C THR A 38 1.46 -2.71 -14.85
N TYR A 39 1.98 -3.63 -15.65
CA TYR A 39 2.81 -3.33 -16.80
C TYR A 39 2.13 -2.36 -17.78
N GLY A 40 2.89 -1.36 -18.26
CA GLY A 40 2.41 -0.38 -19.22
C GLY A 40 1.45 0.68 -18.64
N GLN A 41 1.16 0.65 -17.34
CA GLN A 41 0.40 1.70 -16.65
C GLN A 41 1.35 2.58 -15.84
N PRO A 42 1.30 3.92 -16.00
CA PRO A 42 2.08 4.83 -15.18
C PRO A 42 1.76 4.69 -13.68
N VAL A 43 2.71 5.11 -12.85
CA VAL A 43 2.52 5.27 -11.41
C VAL A 43 1.36 6.23 -11.15
N ARG A 44 0.47 5.86 -10.24
CA ARG A 44 -0.75 6.64 -9.93
C ARG A 44 -1.11 6.57 -8.46
N VAL A 45 -1.92 7.54 -8.05
CA VAL A 45 -2.53 7.62 -6.72
C VAL A 45 -3.94 7.03 -6.78
N VAL A 46 -4.25 6.12 -5.87
CA VAL A 46 -5.56 5.45 -5.76
C VAL A 46 -5.94 5.24 -4.28
N PRO A 47 -7.21 4.99 -3.96
CA PRO A 47 -7.58 4.50 -2.64
C PRO A 47 -6.81 3.22 -2.29
N MET A 48 -6.32 3.11 -1.06
CA MET A 48 -5.50 1.97 -0.63
C MET A 48 -6.24 0.63 -0.69
N THR A 49 -7.58 0.66 -0.72
CA THR A 49 -8.45 -0.50 -0.82
C THR A 49 -8.68 -0.99 -2.26
N SER A 50 -8.18 -0.27 -3.27
CA SER A 50 -8.46 -0.56 -4.68
C SER A 50 -7.50 -1.55 -5.35
N SER A 51 -6.48 -2.05 -4.64
CA SER A 51 -5.47 -2.97 -5.20
C SER A 51 -5.57 -4.41 -4.70
N GLY A 52 -6.70 -4.77 -4.07
CA GLY A 52 -6.93 -6.10 -3.49
C GLY A 52 -6.89 -6.09 -1.95
N PRO A 53 -6.96 -7.26 -1.31
CA PRO A 53 -6.90 -7.36 0.14
C PRO A 53 -5.52 -6.95 0.65
N ILE A 54 -5.49 -6.03 1.62
CA ILE A 54 -4.26 -5.65 2.31
C ILE A 54 -3.82 -6.83 3.16
N TYR A 55 -2.56 -7.25 2.98
CA TYR A 55 -1.94 -8.31 3.75
C TYR A 55 -1.34 -7.77 5.05
N ASN A 56 -0.50 -6.74 4.96
CA ASN A 56 0.03 -6.02 6.13
C ASN A 56 0.52 -4.61 5.75
N ALA A 57 0.87 -3.83 6.78
CA ALA A 57 1.58 -2.56 6.66
C ALA A 57 2.91 -2.60 7.44
N ARG A 58 3.95 -1.94 6.91
CA ARG A 58 5.29 -1.88 7.50
C ARG A 58 5.86 -0.46 7.45
N ARG A 59 6.47 -0.01 8.54
CA ARG A 59 7.26 1.23 8.62
C ARG A 59 8.76 0.93 8.62
N TYR A 60 9.53 1.68 7.84
CA TYR A 60 10.98 1.51 7.71
C TYR A 60 11.74 2.64 8.38
#